data_AF-A0A6B8W8K8-F1
#
_entry.id   AF-A0A6B8W8K8-F1
#
_cell.length_a   1.000
_cell.length_b   1.000
_cell.length_c   1.000
_cell.angle_alpha   90.00
_cell.angle_beta   90.00
_cell.angle_gamma   90.00
#
_symmetry.space_group_name_H-M   'P 1'
#
loop_
_entity.id
_entity.type
_entity.pdbx_description
1 polymer ?
#
loop_
_entity_poly.entity_id
_entity_poly.type
_entity_poly.pdbx_seq_one_letter_code
_entity_poly.pdbx_strand_id
1 'polypeptide(L)'
;MNPHLHLALLAPENSPAEVAAGIREVLERGLGGLVVSPSLLGSAQTAATQGVLLGTVAGFPSGKHHTLIKASEARLAVQYGAGEVAVVLDPVTARTDRNAVLSELIALREAVPHPARLAVILEPSLLEDGALQALVGTIRMAGADRIIAATGQHHLGGADPADVEVIAAELVDFATSHPGQPIPGLSAITDEPTPEMVAELLAAGADRVLVSDLSQFPA
;
A
#
# COMPACT_ATOMS: atom_id res chain seq x y z
N MET A 1 -12.26 -17.03 5.24
CA MET A 1 -10.90 -16.65 4.81
C MET A 1 -11.01 -15.77 3.60
N ASN A 2 -10.75 -14.47 3.77
CA ASN A 2 -10.72 -13.50 2.69
C ASN A 2 -9.31 -12.91 2.59
N PRO A 3 -8.34 -13.64 2.00
CA PRO A 3 -6.93 -13.24 2.01
C PRO A 3 -6.66 -11.97 1.19
N HIS A 4 -7.61 -11.55 0.35
CA HIS A 4 -7.54 -10.33 -0.43
C HIS A 4 -7.80 -9.08 0.42
N LEU A 5 -8.45 -9.21 1.58
CA LEU A 5 -8.70 -8.08 2.46
C LEU A 5 -7.56 -7.90 3.46
N HIS A 6 -7.16 -6.65 3.64
CA HIS A 6 -6.26 -6.23 4.70
C HIS A 6 -6.93 -5.13 5.53
N LEU A 7 -6.82 -5.22 6.85
CA LEU A 7 -7.33 -4.19 7.75
C LEU A 7 -6.31 -3.05 7.84
N ALA A 8 -6.74 -1.80 7.72
CA ALA A 8 -5.91 -0.61 7.83
C ALA A 8 -6.35 0.27 9.01
N LEU A 9 -5.53 0.31 10.06
CA LEU A 9 -5.73 1.15 11.25
C LEU A 9 -4.75 2.33 11.19
N LEU A 10 -5.09 3.30 10.35
CA LEU A 10 -4.29 4.51 10.06
C LEU A 10 -4.94 5.80 10.57
N ALA A 11 -6.12 5.72 11.18
CA ALA A 11 -6.80 6.88 11.72
C ALA A 11 -6.05 7.44 12.95
N PRO A 12 -5.98 8.77 13.16
CA PRO A 12 -5.27 9.37 14.28
C PRO A 12 -5.71 8.87 15.67
N GLU A 13 -6.97 8.46 15.79
CA GLU A 13 -7.57 7.93 17.01
C GLU A 13 -7.21 6.48 17.31
N ASN A 14 -6.63 5.75 16.34
CA ASN A 14 -6.31 4.34 16.53
C ASN A 14 -5.27 4.16 17.66
N SER A 15 -5.60 3.24 18.56
CA SER A 15 -4.90 2.98 19.81
C SER A 15 -4.26 1.60 19.80
N PRO A 16 -3.31 1.34 20.72
CA PRO A 16 -2.76 -0.01 20.91
C PRO A 16 -3.83 -1.08 21.20
N ALA A 17 -4.93 -0.71 21.85
CA ALA A 17 -6.03 -1.63 22.14
C ALA A 17 -6.79 -2.03 20.86
N GLU A 18 -7.06 -1.07 19.97
CA GLU A 18 -7.68 -1.35 18.66
C GLU A 18 -6.75 -2.16 17.77
N VAL A 19 -5.44 -1.92 17.82
CA VAL A 19 -4.46 -2.76 17.11
C VAL A 19 -4.51 -4.21 17.58
N ALA A 20 -4.55 -4.45 18.89
CA ALA A 20 -4.68 -5.80 19.44
C ALA A 20 -6.00 -6.47 19.03
N ALA A 21 -7.10 -5.71 18.96
CA ALA A 21 -8.37 -6.19 18.47
C ALA A 21 -8.31 -6.51 16.97
N GLY A 22 -7.71 -5.64 16.15
CA GLY A 22 -7.54 -5.84 14.71
C GLY A 22 -6.70 -7.07 14.37
N ILE A 23 -5.67 -7.38 15.17
CA ILE A 23 -4.90 -8.63 15.01
C ILE A 23 -5.81 -9.86 15.19
N ARG A 24 -6.71 -9.84 16.19
CA ARG A 24 -7.68 -10.94 16.37
C ARG A 24 -8.64 -11.03 15.18
N GLU A 25 -9.19 -9.92 14.72
CA GLU A 25 -10.07 -9.89 13.54
C GLU A 25 -9.38 -10.46 12.30
N VAL A 26 -8.12 -10.09 12.06
CA VAL A 26 -7.31 -10.61 10.95
C VAL A 26 -7.18 -12.13 11.02
N LEU A 27 -6.90 -12.67 12.21
CA LEU A 27 -6.75 -14.12 12.41
C LEU A 27 -8.08 -14.88 12.32
N GLU A 28 -9.12 -14.38 12.98
CA GLU A 28 -10.44 -15.01 13.08
C GLU A 28 -11.14 -15.08 11.72
N ARG A 29 -11.07 -14.00 10.93
CA ARG A 29 -11.66 -13.94 9.58
C ARG A 29 -10.71 -14.47 8.50
N GLY A 30 -9.44 -14.64 8.84
CA GLY A 30 -8.37 -15.02 7.94
C GLY A 30 -8.17 -14.00 6.82
N LEU A 31 -7.96 -12.75 7.22
CA LEU A 31 -7.55 -11.63 6.37
C LEU A 31 -6.05 -11.75 6.04
N GLY A 32 -5.59 -11.07 4.99
CA GLY A 32 -4.20 -11.17 4.54
C GLY A 32 -3.19 -10.41 5.41
N GLY A 33 -3.63 -9.43 6.21
CA GLY A 33 -2.75 -8.70 7.12
C GLY A 33 -3.37 -7.46 7.76
N LEU A 34 -2.54 -6.76 8.53
CA LEU A 34 -2.88 -5.54 9.24
C LEU A 34 -1.88 -4.44 8.88
N VAL A 35 -2.37 -3.26 8.51
CA VAL A 35 -1.55 -2.05 8.29
C VAL A 35 -1.82 -1.07 9.43
N VAL A 36 -0.77 -0.58 10.09
CA VAL A 36 -0.88 0.36 11.22
C VAL A 36 0.02 1.57 11.04
N SER A 37 -0.33 2.66 11.73
CA SER A 37 0.55 3.84 11.82
C SER A 37 1.92 3.48 12.43
N PRO A 38 3.03 4.11 12.00
CA PRO A 38 4.39 3.75 12.46
C PRO A 38 4.57 3.76 13.98
N SER A 39 3.90 4.69 14.68
CA SER A 39 3.92 4.80 16.15
C SER A 39 3.31 3.59 16.86
N LEU A 40 2.47 2.81 16.19
CA LEU A 40 1.78 1.65 16.74
C LEU A 40 2.50 0.34 16.43
N LEU A 41 3.56 0.35 15.61
CA LEU A 41 4.29 -0.87 15.22
C LEU A 41 4.81 -1.67 16.41
N GLY A 42 5.38 -1.01 17.43
CA GLY A 42 5.88 -1.72 18.61
C GLY A 42 4.78 -2.47 19.38
N SER A 43 3.60 -1.84 19.49
CA SER A 43 2.42 -2.47 20.10
C SER A 43 1.91 -3.61 19.24
N ALA A 44 1.84 -3.41 17.91
CA ALA A 44 1.42 -4.43 16.96
C ALA A 44 2.35 -5.64 16.98
N GLN A 45 3.67 -5.43 16.99
CA GLN A 45 4.66 -6.50 17.06
C GLN A 45 4.53 -7.31 18.36
N THR A 46 4.27 -6.64 19.48
CA THR A 46 4.09 -7.31 20.78
C THR A 46 2.82 -8.16 20.81
N ALA A 47 1.75 -7.70 20.17
CA ALA A 47 0.47 -8.38 20.12
C ALA A 47 0.38 -9.43 18.98
N ALA A 48 1.23 -9.32 17.96
CA ALA A 48 1.19 -10.19 16.79
C ALA A 48 1.60 -11.61 17.14
N THR A 49 0.79 -12.57 16.70
CA THR A 49 1.13 -13.98 16.67
C THR A 49 1.68 -14.37 15.29
N GLN A 50 2.30 -15.55 15.17
CA GLN A 50 2.74 -16.04 13.86
C GLN A 50 1.57 -16.09 12.88
N GLY A 51 1.76 -15.56 11.67
CA GLY A 51 0.80 -15.67 10.58
C GLY A 51 0.17 -14.36 10.11
N VAL A 52 0.33 -13.24 10.84
CA VAL A 52 -0.17 -11.93 10.40
C VAL A 52 0.92 -11.17 9.65
N LEU A 53 0.66 -10.76 8.40
CA LEU A 53 1.50 -9.77 7.72
C LEU A 53 1.26 -8.39 8.36
N LEU A 54 2.25 -7.88 9.07
CA LEU A 54 2.23 -6.53 9.64
C LEU A 54 2.80 -5.53 8.62
N GLY A 55 1.98 -4.58 8.19
CA GLY A 55 2.34 -3.48 7.33
C GLY A 55 2.34 -2.14 8.07
N THR A 56 3.02 -1.16 7.51
CA THR A 56 2.94 0.25 7.94
C THR A 56 3.16 1.20 6.78
N VAL A 57 3.13 2.50 7.05
CA VAL A 57 3.27 3.56 6.05
C VAL A 57 4.51 4.42 6.29
N ALA A 58 5.06 5.05 5.25
CA ALA A 58 6.12 6.06 5.38
C ALA A 58 5.85 7.28 4.48
N GLY A 59 6.18 8.48 4.98
CA GLY A 59 5.86 9.73 4.32
C GLY A 59 4.36 10.01 4.15
N PHE A 60 3.51 9.26 4.86
CA PHE A 60 2.05 9.30 4.76
C PHE A 60 1.43 10.47 5.57
N PRO A 61 0.27 11.03 5.16
CA PRO A 61 -0.48 10.71 3.94
C PRO A 61 -0.04 11.49 2.71
N SER A 62 0.76 12.54 2.86
CA SER A 62 0.96 13.52 1.78
C SER A 62 2.03 13.15 0.76
N GLY A 63 2.99 12.28 1.13
CA GLY A 63 4.20 12.04 0.36
C GLY A 63 5.17 13.24 0.33
N LYS A 64 4.84 14.37 0.96
CA LYS A 64 5.61 15.64 0.91
C LYS A 64 6.81 15.69 1.87
N HIS A 65 7.33 14.52 2.22
CA HIS A 65 8.49 14.39 3.09
C HIS A 65 9.77 14.29 2.26
N HIS A 66 10.89 14.76 2.80
CA HIS A 66 12.19 14.56 2.15
C HIS A 66 12.53 13.06 2.04
N THR A 67 13.12 12.63 0.94
CA THR A 67 13.44 11.21 0.67
C THR A 67 14.20 10.53 1.81
N LEU A 68 15.20 11.21 2.39
CA LEU A 68 15.96 10.64 3.53
C LEU A 68 15.12 10.46 4.80
N ILE A 69 14.07 11.26 5.00
CA ILE A 69 13.14 11.11 6.11
C ILE A 69 12.26 9.87 5.86
N LYS A 70 11.66 9.75 4.67
CA LYS A 70 10.89 8.54 4.30
C LYS A 70 11.74 7.27 4.42
N ALA A 71 12.99 7.31 3.97
CA ALA A 71 13.91 6.18 4.08
C ALA A 71 14.28 5.84 5.53
N SER A 72 14.40 6.85 6.40
CA SER A 72 14.65 6.64 7.82
C SER A 72 13.43 6.02 8.53
N GLU A 73 12.23 6.52 8.24
CA GLU A 73 10.96 5.93 8.71
C GLU A 73 10.81 4.48 8.25
N ALA A 74 11.03 4.21 6.96
CA ALA A 74 10.91 2.89 6.39
C ALA A 74 11.93 1.90 6.99
N ARG A 75 13.19 2.32 7.17
CA ARG A 75 14.20 1.50 7.82
C ARG A 75 13.85 1.18 9.26
N LEU A 76 13.37 2.18 10.02
CA LEU A 76 12.94 1.97 11.40
C LEU A 76 11.74 1.02 11.47
N ALA A 77 10.78 1.15 10.56
CA ALA A 77 9.64 0.27 10.48
C ALA A 77 10.04 -1.21 10.28
N VAL A 78 10.99 -1.48 9.37
CA VAL A 78 11.53 -2.82 9.17
C VAL A 78 12.23 -3.35 10.42
N GLN A 79 13.00 -2.51 11.12
CA GLN A 79 13.64 -2.88 12.39
C GLN A 79 12.63 -3.22 13.49
N TYR A 80 11.44 -2.60 13.44
CA TYR A 80 10.32 -2.87 14.34
C TYR A 80 9.40 -4.02 13.86
N GLY A 81 9.84 -4.78 12.85
CA GLY A 81 9.17 -6.01 12.41
C GLY A 81 8.07 -5.83 11.38
N ALA A 82 7.99 -4.66 10.72
CA ALA A 82 7.12 -4.51 9.56
C ALA A 82 7.56 -5.45 8.43
N GLY A 83 6.65 -6.31 7.98
CA GLY A 83 6.85 -7.18 6.81
C GLY A 83 6.58 -6.45 5.48
N GLU A 84 5.89 -5.31 5.53
CA GLU A 84 5.66 -4.44 4.38
C GLU A 84 5.67 -2.96 4.82
N VAL A 85 6.29 -2.09 4.01
CA VAL A 85 6.26 -0.64 4.22
C VAL A 85 5.70 0.01 2.95
N ALA A 86 4.58 0.70 3.11
CA ALA A 86 3.89 1.42 2.03
C ALA A 86 4.28 2.91 2.04
N VAL A 87 5.05 3.34 1.06
CA VAL A 87 5.59 4.70 0.98
C VAL A 87 4.72 5.56 0.07
N VAL A 88 4.36 6.77 0.49
CA VAL A 88 3.58 7.69 -0.34
C VAL A 88 4.52 8.52 -1.23
N LEU A 89 4.29 8.51 -2.54
CA LEU A 89 4.98 9.42 -3.45
C LEU A 89 4.44 10.85 -3.30
N ASP A 90 5.30 11.85 -3.49
CA ASP A 90 4.81 13.21 -3.67
C ASP A 90 4.08 13.30 -5.04
N PRO A 91 2.76 13.59 -5.08
CA PRO A 91 2.01 13.63 -6.33
C PRO A 91 2.56 14.64 -7.35
N VAL A 92 3.09 15.78 -6.89
CA VAL A 92 3.66 16.80 -7.78
C VAL A 92 4.96 16.29 -8.41
N THR A 93 5.82 15.67 -7.60
CA THR A 93 7.06 15.07 -8.10
C THR A 93 6.76 13.89 -9.02
N ALA A 94 5.78 13.05 -8.67
CA ALA A 94 5.31 11.95 -9.50
C ALA A 94 4.83 12.39 -10.89
N ARG A 95 4.20 13.57 -10.98
CA ARG A 95 3.77 14.17 -12.24
C ARG A 95 4.90 14.83 -13.03
N THR A 96 5.91 15.38 -12.36
CA THR A 96 6.84 16.33 -13.00
C THR A 96 8.29 15.83 -13.15
N ASP A 97 8.74 14.89 -12.33
CA ASP A 97 10.13 14.43 -12.32
C ASP A 97 10.26 12.93 -12.01
N ARG A 98 10.26 12.12 -13.07
CA ARG A 98 10.43 10.67 -12.98
C ARG A 98 11.81 10.26 -12.47
N ASN A 99 12.85 11.08 -12.70
CA ASN A 99 14.19 10.77 -12.22
C ASN A 99 14.29 10.96 -10.70
N ALA A 100 13.62 11.99 -10.18
CA ALA A 100 13.46 12.17 -8.74
C ALA A 100 12.68 11.01 -8.11
N VAL A 101 11.57 10.57 -8.72
CA VAL A 101 10.82 9.39 -8.25
C VAL A 101 11.70 8.14 -8.23
N LEU A 102 12.40 7.85 -9.33
CA LEU A 102 13.28 6.68 -9.42
C LEU A 102 14.37 6.72 -8.34
N SER A 103 15.00 7.88 -8.16
CA SER A 103 16.04 8.06 -7.14
C SER A 103 15.50 7.88 -5.72
N GLU A 104 14.30 8.40 -5.44
CA GLU A 104 13.61 8.21 -4.17
C GLU A 104 13.31 6.72 -3.92
N LEU A 105 12.76 6.03 -4.91
CA LEU A 105 12.41 4.61 -4.77
C LEU A 105 13.63 3.70 -4.63
N ILE A 106 14.76 4.02 -5.27
CA ILE A 106 16.03 3.30 -5.06
C ILE A 106 16.48 3.43 -3.60
N ALA A 107 16.47 4.65 -3.05
CA ALA A 107 16.83 4.88 -1.64
C ALA A 107 15.88 4.16 -0.68
N LEU A 108 14.59 4.11 -1.01
CA LEU A 108 13.57 3.41 -0.22
C LEU A 108 13.72 1.89 -0.32
N ARG A 109 14.08 1.35 -1.48
CA ARG A 109 14.38 -0.08 -1.64
C ARG A 109 15.57 -0.50 -0.79
N GLU A 110 16.60 0.32 -0.69
CA GLU A 110 17.74 0.08 0.21
C GLU A 110 17.35 0.18 1.69
N ALA A 111 16.40 1.05 2.03
CA ALA A 111 15.87 1.16 3.39
C ALA A 111 14.97 -0.03 3.78
N VAL A 112 14.31 -0.65 2.80
CA VAL A 112 13.44 -1.81 2.96
C VAL A 112 14.07 -3.00 2.23
N PRO A 113 15.14 -3.63 2.76
CA PRO A 113 15.72 -4.80 2.11
C PRO A 113 14.78 -6.00 2.19
N HIS A 114 14.87 -6.90 1.20
CA HIS A 114 14.24 -8.21 1.28
C HIS A 114 14.71 -8.96 2.56
N PRO A 115 13.82 -9.69 3.24
CA PRO A 115 12.48 -10.12 2.79
C PRO A 115 11.34 -9.12 3.06
N ALA A 116 11.59 -7.94 3.62
CA ALA A 116 10.53 -6.93 3.80
C ALA A 116 10.10 -6.37 2.44
N ARG A 117 8.79 -6.12 2.30
CA ARG A 117 8.19 -5.67 1.04
C ARG A 117 8.11 -4.14 0.98
N LEU A 118 8.48 -3.57 -0.15
CA LEU A 118 8.28 -2.16 -0.45
C LEU A 118 7.01 -2.01 -1.28
N ALA A 119 6.00 -1.37 -0.71
CA ALA A 119 4.80 -0.95 -1.44
C ALA A 119 4.87 0.55 -1.72
N VAL A 120 4.31 0.99 -2.85
CA VAL A 120 4.29 2.40 -3.25
C VAL A 120 2.86 2.86 -3.39
N ILE A 121 2.47 3.87 -2.61
CA ILE A 121 1.16 4.51 -2.66
C ILE A 121 1.20 5.67 -3.65
N LEU A 122 0.23 5.65 -4.57
CA LEU A 122 -0.02 6.68 -5.57
C LEU A 122 -1.27 7.47 -5.22
N GLU A 123 -1.41 8.63 -5.86
CA GLU A 123 -2.67 9.37 -5.91
C GLU A 123 -3.00 9.64 -7.39
N PRO A 124 -3.55 8.63 -8.10
CA PRO A 124 -3.73 8.69 -9.56
C PRO A 124 -4.62 9.85 -10.00
N SER A 125 -5.62 10.21 -9.19
CA SER A 125 -6.50 11.36 -9.36
C SER A 125 -5.79 12.71 -9.54
N LEU A 126 -4.51 12.82 -9.16
CA LEU A 126 -3.68 14.01 -9.31
C LEU A 126 -2.70 13.95 -10.49
N LEU A 127 -2.70 12.85 -11.25
CA LEU A 127 -1.87 12.63 -12.42
C LEU A 127 -2.63 12.96 -13.70
N GLU A 128 -1.91 13.37 -14.73
CA GLU A 128 -2.46 13.60 -16.06
C GLU A 128 -2.49 12.28 -16.86
N ASP A 129 -3.37 12.20 -17.87
CA ASP A 129 -3.51 11.04 -18.75
C ASP A 129 -2.15 10.63 -19.35
N GLY A 130 -1.79 9.35 -19.21
CA GLY A 130 -0.50 8.79 -19.68
C GLY A 130 0.67 8.94 -18.70
N ALA A 131 0.60 9.85 -17.71
CA ALA A 131 1.62 9.94 -16.67
C ALA A 131 1.62 8.72 -15.74
N LEU A 132 0.44 8.14 -15.49
CA LEU A 132 0.27 6.96 -14.64
C LEU A 132 1.00 5.73 -15.19
N GLN A 133 0.87 5.43 -16.49
CA GLN A 133 1.55 4.29 -17.13
C GLN A 133 3.08 4.41 -17.00
N ALA A 134 3.63 5.58 -17.34
CA ALA A 134 5.06 5.84 -17.20
C ALA A 134 5.56 5.76 -15.75
N LEU A 135 4.72 6.16 -14.80
CA LEU A 135 5.02 6.09 -13.37
C LEU A 135 5.02 4.64 -12.86
N VAL A 136 4.05 3.81 -13.27
CA VAL A 136 4.00 2.37 -12.97
C VAL A 136 5.28 1.68 -13.46
N GLY A 137 5.72 1.98 -14.69
CA GLY A 137 6.99 1.46 -15.21
C GLY A 137 8.21 1.90 -14.40
N THR A 138 8.21 3.13 -13.87
CA THR A 138 9.27 3.66 -13.01
C THR A 138 9.30 2.95 -11.65
N ILE A 139 8.13 2.73 -11.05
CA ILE A 139 7.99 2.04 -9.76
C ILE A 139 8.47 0.60 -9.84
N ARG A 140 8.05 -0.11 -10.88
CA ARG A 140 8.50 -1.48 -11.14
C ARG A 140 10.01 -1.53 -11.36
N MET A 141 10.60 -0.59 -12.12
CA MET A 141 12.04 -0.55 -12.35
C MET A 141 12.84 -0.33 -11.07
N ALA A 142 12.28 0.40 -10.11
CA ALA A 142 12.89 0.60 -8.79
C ALA A 142 12.81 -0.63 -7.87
N GLY A 143 12.12 -1.71 -8.29
CA GLY A 143 12.01 -2.94 -7.52
C GLY A 143 11.00 -2.86 -6.36
N ALA A 144 9.94 -2.05 -6.50
CA ALA A 144 8.81 -2.14 -5.59
C ALA A 144 8.09 -3.48 -5.75
N ASP A 145 7.61 -4.04 -4.65
CA ASP A 145 6.88 -5.31 -4.61
C ASP A 145 5.38 -5.12 -4.82
N ARG A 146 4.89 -3.88 -4.68
CA ARG A 146 3.48 -3.55 -4.76
C ARG A 146 3.22 -2.10 -5.09
N ILE A 147 2.14 -1.87 -5.83
CA ILE A 147 1.55 -0.55 -6.09
C ILE A 147 0.21 -0.48 -5.34
N ILE A 148 -0.05 0.64 -4.67
CA ILE A 148 -1.30 0.91 -3.97
C ILE A 148 -1.95 2.13 -4.63
N ALA A 149 -3.10 1.91 -5.26
CA ALA A 149 -3.92 2.94 -5.88
C ALA A 149 -4.69 3.69 -4.80
N ALA A 150 -4.40 4.98 -4.63
CA ALA A 150 -4.92 5.92 -3.64
C ALA A 150 -4.33 5.81 -2.22
N THR A 151 -4.32 6.97 -1.55
CA THR A 151 -3.95 7.10 -0.13
C THR A 151 -5.14 6.83 0.81
N GLY A 152 -6.37 7.02 0.33
CA GLY A 152 -7.59 6.97 1.15
C GLY A 152 -7.70 8.11 2.18
N GLN A 153 -6.85 9.14 2.08
CA GLN A 153 -6.85 10.33 2.95
C GLN A 153 -6.92 11.64 2.16
N HIS A 154 -6.86 11.55 0.83
CA HIS A 154 -7.14 12.67 -0.03
C HIS A 154 -8.63 12.99 0.00
N HIS A 155 -9.00 14.26 -0.22
CA HIS A 155 -10.41 14.68 -0.22
C HIS A 155 -11.26 14.03 -1.32
N LEU A 156 -10.62 13.39 -2.31
CA LEU A 156 -11.27 12.62 -3.36
C LEU A 156 -11.60 11.17 -2.94
N GLY A 157 -11.17 10.74 -1.76
CA GLY A 157 -11.55 9.46 -1.18
C GLY A 157 -10.60 8.31 -1.51
N GLY A 158 -11.16 7.11 -1.62
CA GLY A 158 -10.48 5.87 -1.99
C GLY A 158 -10.09 5.79 -3.47
N ALA A 159 -9.67 4.60 -3.87
CA ALA A 159 -9.30 4.28 -5.24
C ALA A 159 -10.51 4.32 -6.18
N ASP A 160 -10.36 4.98 -7.33
CA ASP A 160 -11.30 4.84 -8.44
C ASP A 160 -11.03 3.49 -9.15
N PRO A 161 -12.03 2.62 -9.35
CA PRO A 161 -11.88 1.40 -10.13
C PRO A 161 -11.26 1.62 -11.52
N ALA A 162 -11.54 2.74 -12.19
CA ALA A 162 -10.96 3.05 -13.49
C ALA A 162 -9.43 3.26 -13.42
N ASP A 163 -8.93 3.89 -12.36
CA ASP A 163 -7.49 4.05 -12.15
C ASP A 163 -6.82 2.70 -11.85
N VAL A 164 -7.51 1.83 -11.10
CA VAL A 164 -7.04 0.47 -10.82
C VAL A 164 -6.95 -0.34 -12.12
N GLU A 165 -7.94 -0.25 -13.01
CA GLU A 165 -7.92 -0.91 -14.32
C GLU A 165 -6.72 -0.47 -15.17
N VAL A 166 -6.41 0.83 -15.19
CA VAL A 166 -5.26 1.34 -15.94
C VAL A 166 -3.94 0.79 -15.40
N ILE A 167 -3.77 0.74 -14.08
CA ILE A 167 -2.56 0.17 -13.47
C ILE A 167 -2.48 -1.33 -13.74
N ALA A 168 -3.60 -2.06 -13.61
CA ALA A 168 -3.66 -3.48 -13.86
C ALA A 168 -3.29 -3.82 -15.32
N ALA A 169 -3.83 -3.07 -16.29
CA ALA A 169 -3.53 -3.24 -17.70
C ALA A 169 -2.03 -3.05 -17.99
N GLU A 170 -1.40 -2.01 -17.45
CA GLU A 170 0.04 -1.77 -17.62
C GLU A 170 0.89 -2.91 -17.04
N LEU A 171 0.51 -3.45 -15.88
CA LEU A 171 1.20 -4.58 -15.27
C LEU A 171 1.05 -5.86 -16.10
N VAL A 172 -0.13 -6.12 -16.67
CA VAL A 172 -0.40 -7.26 -17.56
C VAL A 172 0.37 -7.15 -18.88
N ASP A 173 0.40 -5.97 -19.49
CA ASP A 173 1.13 -5.72 -20.73
C ASP A 173 2.63 -5.93 -20.53
N PHE A 174 3.16 -5.47 -19.39
CA PHE A 174 4.54 -5.73 -19.00
C PHE A 174 4.80 -7.23 -18.80
N ALA A 175 3.91 -7.94 -18.08
CA ALA A 175 4.00 -9.38 -17.85
C ALA A 175 4.12 -10.17 -19.16
N THR A 176 3.27 -9.81 -20.12
CA THR A 176 3.16 -10.46 -21.41
C THR A 176 4.43 -10.23 -22.25
N SER A 177 4.98 -9.01 -22.18
CA SER A 177 6.16 -8.62 -22.93
C SER A 177 7.49 -9.11 -22.31
N HIS A 178 7.50 -9.40 -21.00
CA HIS A 178 8.71 -9.76 -20.24
C HIS A 178 8.48 -11.01 -19.38
N PRO A 179 8.27 -12.19 -19.99
CA PRO A 179 7.94 -13.41 -19.26
C PRO A 179 9.04 -13.77 -18.26
N GLY A 180 8.63 -14.07 -17.02
CA GLY A 180 9.53 -14.48 -15.94
C GLY A 180 10.18 -13.34 -15.17
N GLN A 181 9.95 -12.07 -15.55
CA GLN A 181 10.35 -10.95 -14.70
C GLN A 181 9.36 -10.76 -13.54
N PRO A 182 9.83 -10.35 -12.35
CA PRO A 182 8.95 -10.06 -11.22
C PRO A 182 8.05 -8.87 -11.52
N ILE A 183 6.80 -8.96 -11.08
CA ILE A 183 5.76 -7.94 -11.26
C ILE A 183 5.24 -7.57 -9.87
N PRO A 184 5.12 -6.28 -9.55
CA PRO A 184 4.53 -5.87 -8.28
C PRO A 184 3.07 -6.32 -8.22
N GLY A 185 2.59 -6.63 -7.01
CA GLY A 185 1.16 -6.75 -6.76
C GLY A 185 0.46 -5.40 -6.89
N LEU A 186 -0.86 -5.40 -7.03
CA LEU A 186 -1.72 -4.24 -7.07
C LEU A 186 -2.68 -4.26 -5.87
N SER A 187 -2.75 -3.15 -5.17
CA SER A 187 -3.74 -2.93 -4.12
C SER A 187 -4.52 -1.66 -4.32
N ALA A 188 -5.70 -1.63 -3.72
CA ALA A 188 -6.54 -0.45 -3.62
C ALA A 188 -6.87 -0.15 -2.15
N ILE A 189 -7.08 1.13 -1.84
CA ILE A 189 -7.65 1.57 -0.56
C ILE A 189 -9.07 2.06 -0.85
N THR A 190 -10.05 1.67 -0.04
CA THR A 190 -11.40 2.26 -0.09
C THR A 190 -11.70 3.01 1.21
N ASP A 191 -12.31 4.18 1.10
CA ASP A 191 -12.89 4.94 2.21
C ASP A 191 -14.35 4.55 2.51
N GLU A 192 -15.01 3.88 1.56
CA GLU A 192 -16.31 3.23 1.72
C GLU A 192 -16.15 1.69 1.67
N PRO A 193 -15.86 1.03 2.81
CA PRO A 193 -15.56 -0.39 2.84
C PRO A 193 -16.84 -1.24 2.79
N THR A 194 -17.51 -1.25 1.63
CA THR A 194 -18.66 -2.11 1.34
C THR A 194 -18.22 -3.36 0.56
N PRO A 195 -18.93 -4.49 0.68
CA PRO A 195 -18.67 -5.67 -0.15
C PRO A 195 -18.74 -5.37 -1.66
N GLU A 196 -19.64 -4.49 -2.08
CA GLU A 196 -19.81 -4.07 -3.47
C GLU A 196 -18.57 -3.33 -3.98
N MET A 197 -18.10 -2.30 -3.27
CA MET A 197 -16.90 -1.54 -3.66
C MET A 197 -15.65 -2.42 -3.67
N VAL A 198 -15.50 -3.32 -2.69
CA VAL A 198 -14.41 -4.30 -2.70
C VAL A 198 -14.48 -5.19 -3.95
N ALA A 199 -15.67 -5.67 -4.32
CA ALA A 199 -15.84 -6.49 -5.51
C ALA A 199 -15.51 -5.73 -6.81
N GLU A 200 -15.87 -4.44 -6.89
CA GLU A 200 -15.52 -3.57 -8.01
C GLU A 200 -14.00 -3.39 -8.14
N LEU A 201 -13.30 -3.10 -7.04
CA LEU A 201 -11.83 -2.93 -7.05
C LEU A 201 -11.09 -4.22 -7.40
N LEU A 202 -11.59 -5.38 -6.95
CA LEU A 202 -11.04 -6.68 -7.34
C LEU A 202 -11.31 -6.99 -8.82
N ALA A 203 -12.50 -6.65 -9.32
CA ALA A 203 -12.84 -6.82 -10.74
C ALA A 203 -11.99 -5.90 -11.65
N ALA A 204 -11.64 -4.71 -11.17
CA ALA A 204 -10.72 -3.78 -11.81
C ALA A 204 -9.26 -4.28 -11.87
N GLY A 205 -8.93 -5.32 -11.09
CA GLY A 205 -7.62 -6.01 -11.16
C GLY A 205 -6.74 -5.86 -9.92
N ALA A 206 -7.23 -5.26 -8.83
CA ALA A 206 -6.51 -5.32 -7.55
C ALA A 206 -6.46 -6.77 -7.03
N ASP A 207 -5.29 -7.22 -6.53
CA ASP A 207 -5.17 -8.52 -5.83
C ASP A 207 -5.38 -8.40 -4.31
N ARG A 208 -5.41 -7.17 -3.80
CA ARG A 208 -5.62 -6.87 -2.39
C ARG A 208 -6.35 -5.54 -2.18
N VAL A 209 -7.32 -5.50 -1.27
CA VAL A 209 -8.03 -4.27 -0.88
C VAL A 209 -7.81 -3.99 0.60
N LEU A 210 -7.43 -2.75 0.90
CA LEU A 210 -7.26 -2.23 2.25
C LEU A 210 -8.56 -1.56 2.69
N VAL A 211 -9.10 -2.01 3.83
CA VAL A 211 -10.35 -1.50 4.42
C VAL A 211 -10.08 -1.01 5.84
N SER A 212 -10.71 0.11 6.22
CA SER A 212 -10.59 0.69 7.57
C SER A 212 -11.60 0.12 8.57
N ASP A 213 -12.72 -0.42 8.07
CA ASP A 213 -13.80 -1.00 8.86
C ASP A 213 -14.28 -2.31 8.25
N LEU A 214 -14.69 -3.23 9.11
CA LEU A 214 -15.18 -4.57 8.73
C LEU A 214 -16.65 -4.80 9.09
N SER A 215 -17.35 -3.80 9.63
CA SER A 215 -18.72 -3.96 10.16
C SER A 215 -19.73 -4.43 9.12
N GLN A 216 -19.50 -4.11 7.85
CA GLN A 216 -20.37 -4.48 6.73
C GLN A 216 -20.01 -5.84 6.09
N PHE A 217 -18.91 -6.46 6.51
CA PHE A 217 -18.45 -7.74 5.95
C PHE A 217 -18.94 -8.90 6.81
N PRO A 218 -19.40 -10.00 6.18
CA PRO A 218 -19.73 -11.21 6.91
C PRO A 218 -18.52 -11.71 7.72
N ALA A 219 -18.81 -12.31 8.88
CA ALA A 219 -17.82 -12.97 9.72
C ALA A 219 -17.22 -14.20 9.03
#